data_AF-A0A075G814-F1
#
_entry.id   AF-A0A075G814-F1
#
_cell.length_a   1.000
_cell.length_b   1.000
_cell.length_c   1.000
_cell.angle_alpha   90.00
_cell.angle_beta   90.00
_cell.angle_gamma   90.00
#
_symmetry.space_group_name_H-M   'P 1'
#
loop_
_entity.id
_entity.type
_entity.pdbx_description
1 polymer ?
#
loop_
_entity_poly.entity_id
_entity_poly.type
_entity_poly.pdbx_seq_one_letter_code
_entity_poly.pdbx_strand_id
1 'polypeptide(L)'
;MKKSVEGLKTSKITGGIRHPLKTRQKFQIDRYPNEALMGDQETSTRKTRGNNRKTGLKTASHVNLVLANAKIKRSKIIKVLENQTNNDYQRRGVITKGAILDTEDGKCKVVSRPGQSGVINAILVK
;
A
#
# COMPACT_ATOMS: atom_id res chain seq x y z
N MET A 1 -9.56 16.25 12.52
CA MET A 1 -10.94 15.86 12.16
C MET A 1 -11.24 14.49 12.77
N LYS A 2 -12.22 14.38 13.69
CA LYS A 2 -12.64 13.09 14.26
C LYS A 2 -13.32 12.29 13.15
N LYS A 3 -12.61 11.36 12.51
CA LYS A 3 -13.17 10.44 11.51
C LYS A 3 -14.33 9.64 12.15
N SER A 4 -15.39 9.49 11.36
CA SER A 4 -16.66 8.83 11.69
C SER A 4 -16.46 7.44 12.30
N VAL A 5 -17.44 7.04 13.11
CA VAL A 5 -17.45 5.78 13.86
C VAL A 5 -17.81 4.63 12.90
N GLU A 6 -16.93 4.33 11.92
CA GLU A 6 -17.22 3.46 10.77
C GLU A 6 -17.80 2.08 11.16
N GLY A 7 -17.34 1.49 12.27
CA GLY A 7 -17.86 0.21 12.76
C GLY A 7 -19.11 0.28 13.66
N LEU A 8 -19.44 1.45 14.22
CA LEU A 8 -20.58 1.58 15.14
C LEU A 8 -21.79 2.30 14.51
N LYS A 9 -21.60 2.94 13.34
CA LYS A 9 -22.65 3.64 12.59
C LYS A 9 -23.17 2.86 11.38
N THR A 10 -22.65 1.66 11.14
CA THR A 10 -23.13 0.75 10.08
C THR A 10 -24.50 0.18 10.44
N SER A 11 -25.28 -0.22 9.44
CA SER A 11 -26.55 -0.93 9.64
C SER A 11 -26.33 -2.37 10.12
N LYS A 12 -27.38 -2.98 10.68
CA LYS A 12 -27.43 -4.43 10.90
C LYS A 12 -27.53 -5.15 9.55
N ILE A 13 -27.17 -6.43 9.53
CA ILE A 13 -27.31 -7.28 8.32
C ILE A 13 -28.76 -7.27 7.82
N THR A 14 -29.72 -7.18 8.74
CA THR A 14 -31.17 -7.08 8.47
C THR A 14 -31.65 -5.68 8.08
N GLY A 15 -30.76 -4.69 7.95
CA GLY A 15 -31.10 -3.31 7.57
C GLY A 15 -31.46 -2.38 8.74
N GLY A 16 -31.73 -2.91 9.94
CA GLY A 16 -32.01 -2.09 11.12
C GLY A 16 -30.85 -1.15 11.50
N ILE A 17 -31.16 0.08 11.91
CA ILE A 17 -30.16 1.08 12.30
C ILE A 17 -29.49 0.67 13.62
N ARG A 18 -28.17 0.87 13.72
CA ARG A 18 -27.42 0.68 14.98
C ARG A 18 -27.26 2.02 15.70
N HIS A 19 -27.56 2.02 16.99
CA HIS A 19 -27.33 3.18 17.86
C HIS A 19 -26.05 2.95 18.69
N PRO A 20 -24.97 3.70 18.43
CA PRO A 20 -23.71 3.52 19.14
C PRO A 20 -23.81 4.01 20.60
N LEU A 21 -23.52 3.14 21.57
CA LEU A 21 -23.48 3.49 22.99
C LEU A 21 -22.14 4.10 23.46
N LYS A 22 -21.15 4.20 22.56
CA LYS A 22 -19.80 4.69 22.89
C LYS A 22 -19.19 5.53 21.78
N THR A 23 -18.28 6.41 22.16
CA THR A 23 -17.47 7.20 21.23
C THR A 23 -16.25 6.41 20.73
N ARG A 24 -15.61 6.93 19.66
CA ARG A 24 -14.44 6.30 19.06
C ARG A 24 -13.23 6.34 20.00
N GLN A 25 -12.64 5.18 20.23
CA GLN A 25 -11.49 5.03 21.13
C GLN A 25 -10.14 5.10 20.39
N LYS A 26 -9.06 5.39 21.13
CA LYS A 26 -7.70 5.53 20.58
C LYS A 26 -7.23 4.31 19.78
N PHE A 27 -7.64 3.11 20.19
CA PHE A 27 -7.27 1.87 19.51
C PHE A 27 -8.03 1.59 18.21
N GLN A 28 -9.08 2.36 17.92
CA GLN A 28 -9.89 2.28 16.69
C GLN A 28 -9.48 3.34 15.67
N ILE A 29 -8.40 4.09 15.92
CA ILE A 29 -7.95 5.17 15.03
C ILE A 29 -7.26 4.58 13.80
N ASP A 30 -7.74 4.98 12.63
CA ASP A 30 -7.18 4.70 11.31
C ASP A 30 -6.37 5.91 10.81
N ARG A 31 -5.78 5.82 9.63
CA ARG A 31 -4.94 6.87 9.04
C ARG A 31 -5.27 7.04 7.57
N TYR A 32 -4.86 8.16 7.01
CA TYR A 32 -4.90 8.35 5.56
C TYR A 32 -3.99 7.32 4.87
N PRO A 33 -4.38 6.85 3.67
CA PRO A 33 -3.54 5.96 2.89
C PRO A 33 -2.20 6.64 2.57
N ASN A 34 -1.13 5.86 2.62
CA ASN A 34 0.16 6.30 2.14
C ASN A 34 0.31 5.76 0.71
N GLU A 35 0.13 6.65 -0.26
CA GLU A 35 0.28 6.35 -1.68
C GLU A 35 1.76 6.41 -2.03
N ALA A 36 2.35 5.25 -2.35
CA ALA A 36 3.75 5.19 -2.76
C ALA A 36 3.85 5.63 -4.23
N LEU A 37 4.55 6.73 -4.48
CA LEU A 37 4.79 7.28 -5.81
C LEU A 37 6.17 6.87 -6.34
N MET A 38 6.37 7.10 -7.62
CA MET A 38 7.70 6.97 -8.24
C MET A 38 8.54 8.21 -7.96
N GLY A 39 9.80 8.02 -7.59
CA GLY A 39 10.74 9.11 -7.30
C GLY A 39 11.92 8.65 -6.44
N ASP A 40 12.73 9.60 -5.98
CA ASP A 40 13.82 9.32 -5.06
C ASP A 40 13.31 8.67 -3.78
N GLN A 41 14.06 7.74 -3.21
CA GLN A 41 13.56 6.89 -2.13
C GLN A 41 13.34 7.69 -0.83
N GLU A 42 12.09 8.08 -0.54
CA GLU A 42 11.70 8.72 0.71
C GLU A 42 10.87 7.75 1.56
N THR A 43 11.26 7.60 2.82
CA THR A 43 10.64 6.65 3.73
C THR A 43 10.08 7.36 4.97
N SER A 44 8.83 7.06 5.31
CA SER A 44 8.17 7.57 6.51
C SER A 44 8.06 6.49 7.58
N THR A 45 8.77 6.68 8.69
CA THR A 45 8.68 5.79 9.86
C THR A 45 7.69 6.36 10.88
N ARG A 46 6.77 5.52 11.36
CA ARG A 46 5.74 5.94 12.32
C ARG A 46 5.62 4.99 13.49
N LYS A 47 5.37 5.55 14.67
CA LYS A 47 5.01 4.77 15.87
C LYS A 47 3.58 4.24 15.73
N THR A 48 3.39 3.01 16.17
CA THR A 48 2.12 2.30 16.23
C THR A 48 1.86 1.80 17.66
N ARG A 49 0.71 1.19 17.91
CA ARG A 49 0.33 0.72 19.24
C ARG A 49 1.32 -0.35 19.74
N GLY A 50 1.60 -0.36 21.04
CA GLY A 50 2.48 -1.34 21.67
C GLY A 50 3.96 -1.11 21.40
N ASN A 51 4.40 0.15 21.29
CA ASN A 51 5.79 0.55 21.00
C ASN A 51 6.37 0.03 19.67
N ASN A 52 5.53 -0.52 18.79
CA ASN A 52 5.94 -1.00 17.47
C ASN A 52 6.17 0.16 16.49
N ARG A 53 7.13 0.00 15.58
CA ARG A 53 7.40 0.95 14.50
C ARG A 53 7.03 0.33 13.16
N LYS A 54 6.38 1.10 12.29
CA LYS A 54 6.13 0.72 10.90
C LYS A 54 6.77 1.71 9.96
N THR A 55 7.32 1.20 8.88
CA THR A 55 8.06 1.97 7.89
C THR A 55 7.31 1.87 6.56
N GLY A 56 6.90 3.00 6.01
CA GLY A 56 6.19 3.06 4.73
C GLY A 56 6.97 3.87 3.70
N LEU A 57 6.91 3.46 2.44
CA LEU A 57 7.48 4.23 1.33
C LEU A 57 6.54 5.36 0.93
N LYS A 58 7.05 6.59 0.82
CA LYS A 58 6.35 7.70 0.16
C LYS A 58 6.69 7.72 -1.32
N THR A 59 7.96 7.57 -1.64
CA THR A 59 8.49 7.52 -3.00
C THR A 59 9.51 6.41 -3.12
N ALA A 60 9.59 5.78 -4.29
CA ALA A 60 10.54 4.71 -4.56
C ALA A 60 10.98 4.68 -6.02
N SER A 61 12.27 4.41 -6.22
CA SER A 61 12.91 4.31 -7.55
C SER A 61 13.26 2.88 -7.95
N HIS A 62 13.34 1.97 -6.98
CA HIS A 62 13.83 0.61 -7.17
C HIS A 62 12.85 -0.43 -6.63
N VAL A 63 12.86 -1.61 -7.25
CA VAL A 63 12.14 -2.79 -6.80
C VAL A 63 13.10 -3.97 -6.61
N ASN A 64 12.83 -4.81 -5.62
CA ASN A 64 13.49 -6.10 -5.48
C ASN A 64 12.73 -7.12 -6.32
N LEU A 65 13.33 -7.52 -7.44
CA LEU A 65 12.73 -8.41 -8.42
C LEU A 65 13.29 -9.82 -8.27
N VAL A 66 12.40 -10.81 -8.21
CA VAL A 66 12.77 -12.23 -8.28
C VAL A 66 12.84 -12.66 -9.75
N LEU A 67 14.04 -13.02 -10.20
CA LEU A 67 14.30 -13.58 -11.53
C LEU A 67 13.89 -15.06 -11.60
N ALA A 68 13.71 -15.59 -12.81
CA ALA A 68 13.35 -17.00 -13.04
C ALA A 68 14.33 -17.99 -12.39
N ASN A 69 15.61 -17.62 -12.25
CA ASN A 69 16.65 -18.43 -11.63
C ASN A 69 16.68 -18.33 -10.08
N ALA A 70 15.57 -17.90 -9.45
CA ALA A 70 15.45 -17.62 -8.02
C ALA A 70 16.43 -16.56 -7.46
N LYS A 71 17.16 -15.85 -8.32
CA LYS A 71 18.06 -14.75 -7.93
C LYS A 71 17.25 -13.47 -7.74
N ILE A 72 17.60 -12.70 -6.72
CA ILE A 72 16.99 -11.40 -6.43
C ILE A 72 17.89 -10.31 -7.00
N LYS A 73 17.32 -9.44 -7.84
CA LYS A 73 18.01 -8.28 -8.41
C LYS A 73 17.27 -7.01 -8.02
N ARG A 74 18.02 -5.96 -7.69
CA ARG A 74 17.46 -4.62 -7.51
C ARG A 74 17.35 -3.96 -8.88
N SER A 75 16.12 -3.76 -9.35
CA SER A 75 15.83 -3.22 -10.69
C SER A 75 15.20 -1.84 -10.59
N LYS A 76 15.47 -0.97 -11.56
CA LYS A 76 14.87 0.36 -11.63
C LYS A 76 13.45 0.28 -12.18
N ILE A 77 12.55 1.07 -11.59
CA ILE A 77 11.17 1.16 -12.05
C ILE A 77 11.08 2.24 -13.13
N ILE A 78 10.51 1.90 -14.29
CA ILE A 78 10.32 2.83 -15.41
C ILE A 78 8.93 3.47 -15.32
N LYS A 79 7.88 2.64 -15.19
CA LYS A 79 6.49 3.11 -15.08
C LYS A 79 5.58 2.06 -14.43
N VAL A 80 4.43 2.51 -13.93
CA VAL A 80 3.31 1.63 -13.54
C VAL A 80 2.46 1.36 -14.78
N LEU A 81 2.31 0.08 -15.15
CA LEU A 81 1.51 -0.31 -16.32
C LEU A 81 0.04 -0.47 -15.97
N GLU A 82 -0.25 -1.21 -14.91
CA GLU A 82 -1.63 -1.56 -14.56
C GLU A 82 -1.77 -1.61 -13.04
N ASN A 83 -2.91 -1.12 -12.55
CA ASN A 83 -3.30 -1.28 -11.17
C ASN A 83 -4.75 -1.76 -11.11
N GLN A 84 -4.95 -3.00 -10.66
CA GLN A 84 -6.27 -3.65 -10.58
C GLN A 84 -7.28 -2.90 -9.70
N THR A 85 -6.82 -2.01 -8.82
CA THR A 85 -7.70 -1.31 -7.89
C THR A 85 -8.40 -0.12 -8.54
N ASN A 86 -7.68 0.68 -9.33
CA ASN A 86 -8.19 1.92 -9.90
C ASN A 86 -7.32 2.41 -11.06
N ASN A 87 -7.96 2.87 -12.13
CA ASN A 87 -7.31 3.46 -13.30
C ASN A 87 -6.64 4.81 -12.98
N ASP A 88 -7.13 5.57 -12.00
CA ASP A 88 -6.47 6.82 -11.55
C ASP A 88 -5.07 6.54 -10.98
N TYR A 89 -4.92 5.44 -10.25
CA TYR A 89 -3.64 5.05 -9.67
C TYR A 89 -2.62 4.65 -10.72
N GLN A 90 -3.05 4.14 -11.87
CA GLN A 90 -2.17 3.94 -13.01
C GLN A 90 -1.67 5.27 -13.56
N ARG A 91 -2.57 6.26 -13.74
CA ARG A 91 -2.22 7.59 -14.28
C ARG A 91 -1.26 8.35 -13.37
N ARG A 92 -1.48 8.29 -12.06
CA ARG A 92 -0.63 8.95 -11.04
C ARG A 92 0.66 8.17 -10.72
N GLY A 93 0.80 6.93 -11.20
CA GLY A 93 1.95 6.08 -10.91
C GLY A 93 2.01 5.58 -9.45
N VAL A 94 0.86 5.33 -8.83
CA VAL A 94 0.77 4.85 -7.44
C VAL A 94 1.04 3.34 -7.39
N ILE A 95 2.04 2.96 -6.60
CA ILE A 95 2.47 1.58 -6.42
C ILE A 95 1.69 0.95 -5.25
N THR A 96 0.85 -0.03 -5.57
CA THR A 96 0.08 -0.80 -4.61
C THR A 96 0.42 -2.28 -4.67
N LYS A 97 -0.07 -3.05 -3.69
CA LYS A 97 0.04 -4.52 -3.75
C LYS A 97 -0.75 -5.02 -4.96
N GLY A 98 -0.10 -5.77 -5.84
CA GLY A 98 -0.70 -6.31 -7.06
C GLY A 98 -0.55 -5.42 -8.30
N ALA A 99 0.04 -4.23 -8.17
CA ALA A 99 0.35 -3.38 -9.32
C ALA A 99 1.34 -4.08 -10.26
N ILE A 100 1.15 -3.90 -11.56
CA ILE A 100 2.07 -4.35 -12.60
C ILE A 100 2.97 -3.18 -12.97
N LEU A 101 4.28 -3.38 -12.81
CA LEU A 101 5.32 -2.40 -13.09
C LEU A 101 6.11 -2.81 -14.32
N ASP A 102 6.58 -1.79 -15.04
CA ASP A 102 7.60 -1.92 -16.08
C ASP A 102 8.96 -1.62 -15.45
N THR A 103 9.88 -2.56 -15.57
CA THR A 103 11.24 -2.45 -15.01
C THR A 103 12.27 -2.77 -16.10
N GLU A 104 13.53 -2.40 -15.87
CA GLU A 104 14.62 -2.68 -16.82
C GLU A 104 14.76 -4.17 -17.17
N ASP A 105 14.39 -5.06 -16.25
CA ASP A 105 14.45 -6.51 -16.41
C ASP A 105 13.13 -7.13 -16.91
N GLY A 106 12.10 -6.32 -17.20
CA GLY A 106 10.81 -6.75 -17.75
C GLY A 106 9.61 -6.37 -16.89
N LYS A 107 8.45 -6.95 -17.22
CA LYS A 107 7.17 -6.72 -16.51
C LYS A 107 7.13 -7.51 -15.21
N CYS A 108 6.76 -6.86 -14.11
CA CYS A 108 6.68 -7.51 -12.81
C CYS A 108 5.43 -7.12 -12.02
N LYS A 109 4.98 -8.05 -11.16
CA LYS A 109 3.82 -7.87 -10.28
C LYS A 109 4.29 -7.68 -8.84
N VAL A 110 3.84 -6.60 -8.20
CA VAL A 110 4.18 -6.28 -6.81
C VAL A 110 3.43 -7.20 -5.84
N VAL A 111 4.16 -7.81 -4.90
CA VAL A 111 3.59 -8.71 -3.87
C VAL A 111 3.55 -8.05 -2.49
N SER A 112 4.48 -7.12 -2.23
CA SER A 112 4.58 -6.44 -0.93
C SER A 112 3.51 -5.36 -0.74
N ARG A 113 3.41 -4.82 0.49
CA ARG A 113 2.57 -3.66 0.84
C ARG A 113 3.46 -2.45 1.13
N PRO A 114 3.77 -1.60 0.12
CA PRO A 114 4.78 -0.53 0.26
C PRO A 114 4.52 0.42 1.43
N GLY A 115 3.26 0.78 1.69
CA GLY A 115 2.89 1.70 2.77
C GLY A 115 2.97 1.15 4.21
N GLN A 116 3.29 -0.14 4.39
CA GLN A 116 3.44 -0.78 5.71
C GLN A 116 4.79 -1.48 5.87
N SER A 117 5.32 -2.08 4.80
CA SER A 117 6.55 -2.88 4.82
C SER A 117 7.80 -2.06 4.50
N GLY A 118 7.66 -0.91 3.83
CA GLY A 118 8.80 -0.05 3.50
C GLY A 118 9.68 -0.57 2.35
N VAL A 119 9.25 -1.65 1.69
CA VAL A 119 9.95 -2.30 0.58
C VAL A 119 9.00 -2.67 -0.54
N ILE A 120 9.49 -2.62 -1.78
CA ILE A 120 8.76 -3.08 -2.96
C ILE A 120 9.42 -4.39 -3.41
N ASN A 121 8.69 -5.49 -3.26
CA ASN A 121 9.11 -6.80 -3.75
C ASN A 121 8.16 -7.22 -4.86
N ALA A 122 8.72 -7.70 -5.97
CA ALA A 122 7.96 -8.09 -7.15
C ALA A 122 8.46 -9.42 -7.74
N ILE A 123 7.57 -10.04 -8.50
CA ILE A 123 7.82 -11.29 -9.25
C ILE A 123 7.61 -10.97 -10.73
N LEU A 124 8.48 -11.49 -11.61
CA LEU A 124 8.28 -11.38 -13.05
C LEU A 124 6.94 -11.99 -13.48
N VAL A 125 6.23 -11.28 -14.36
CA VAL A 125 5.03 -11.81 -15.02
C VAL A 125 5.49 -12.49 -16.30
N LYS A 126 5.15 -13.77 -16.46
CA LYS A 126 5.38 -14.52 -17.71
C LYS A 126 4.44 -14.04 -18.80
#